data_AF-A0AAD3CWX9-F1
#
_entry.id   AF-A0AAD3CWX9-F1
#
_cell.length_a   1.000
_cell.length_b   1.000
_cell.length_c   1.000
_cell.angle_alpha   90.00
_cell.angle_beta   90.00
_cell.angle_gamma   90.00
#
_symmetry.space_group_name_H-M   'P 1'
#
loop_
_entity.id
_entity.type
_entity.pdbx_description
1 polymer ?
#
loop_
_entity_poly.entity_id
_entity_poly.type
_entity_poly.pdbx_seq_one_letter_code
_entity_poly.pdbx_strand_id
1 'polypeptide(L)'
;MTITGNILQQIIDEPNPFQISNEVNKRHSSGKIAKSQILSSLKQDNQSAVGGDSSLESVIQELDKYASKKAVSNDEKESIRELIEKKRELFRIKLATSIKKEEIEKLNAKTAAKRNELQKHEEALEADIDKFDNFLKDSDRNALEAVRNAEKEHKLGLEKKSLVKRLKLQLEGVQTRIIRNHSDLEECKELKSFLTSLTPEQWFEKSRKDKSERQENRRKTRIMKRQAKWREDQDKKLKQQTATTQKKRERVRRKHQPDQEQSLFKRPATPEFDDEALTSSDEEVPFYFEEPEQLLDFFASMEEENLFLIQSIQEASQSLDELELRLQQARIEKGKVTNDKVEELKKKIKTKKELSQEIYCRLQGSRHVYKYEEVKKKMQSLYNAVSSAHLSLSTNYKAQSTSNIFHMLADIERELEITLERLGCLPKERLRKEAKAFAKQRRENNRKKKNEEKSLKRRK
;
A
#
# COMPACT_ATOMS: atom_id res chain seq x y z
N MET A 1 30.57 -16.44 14.62
CA MET A 1 30.14 -17.82 14.34
C MET A 1 31.24 -18.87 14.52
N THR A 2 32.36 -18.56 15.20
CA THR A 2 33.52 -19.47 15.32
C THR A 2 33.70 -20.07 16.72
N ILE A 3 32.95 -19.61 17.72
CA ILE A 3 33.10 -20.07 19.13
C ILE A 3 32.21 -21.28 19.42
N THR A 4 31.10 -21.44 18.69
CA THR A 4 30.19 -22.59 18.85
C THR A 4 30.63 -23.85 18.09
N GLY A 5 31.54 -23.71 17.12
CA GLY A 5 32.12 -24.84 16.37
C GLY A 5 33.14 -25.63 17.19
N ASN A 6 33.98 -24.94 17.97
CA ASN A 6 35.02 -25.60 18.78
C ASN A 6 34.46 -26.40 19.97
N ILE A 7 33.32 -25.97 20.54
CA ILE A 7 32.68 -26.70 21.65
C ILE A 7 32.02 -27.99 21.14
N LEU A 8 31.50 -27.99 19.91
CA LEU A 8 30.92 -29.19 19.31
C LEU A 8 31.99 -30.19 18.83
N GLN A 9 33.18 -29.73 18.46
CA GLN A 9 34.30 -30.61 18.11
C GLN A 9 34.93 -31.25 19.37
N GLN A 10 34.96 -30.56 20.51
CA GLN A 10 35.45 -31.10 21.79
C GLN A 10 34.53 -32.17 22.42
N ILE A 11 33.24 -32.22 22.05
CA ILE A 11 32.29 -33.23 22.55
C ILE A 11 32.35 -34.52 21.71
N ILE A 12 32.90 -34.46 20.50
CA ILE A 12 33.04 -35.63 19.60
C ILE A 12 34.29 -36.46 19.93
N ASP A 13 35.29 -35.84 20.57
CA ASP A 13 36.54 -36.51 20.98
C ASP A 13 36.53 -37.01 22.44
N GLU A 14 35.41 -36.90 23.16
CA GLU A 14 35.28 -37.54 24.47
C GLU A 14 35.14 -39.06 24.31
N PRO A 15 35.97 -39.86 25.02
CA PRO A 15 35.93 -41.31 24.93
C PRO A 15 34.53 -41.80 25.34
N ASN A 16 33.88 -42.49 24.39
CA ASN A 16 32.56 -43.06 24.51
C ASN A 16 32.34 -43.69 25.92
N PRO A 17 31.32 -43.27 26.71
CA PRO A 17 31.10 -43.73 28.09
C PRO A 17 30.89 -45.26 28.20
N PHE A 18 30.61 -45.93 27.09
CA PHE A 18 30.60 -47.39 26.98
C PHE A 18 31.99 -48.05 27.07
N GLN A 19 33.08 -47.37 26.70
CA GLN A 19 34.45 -47.90 26.81
C GLN A 19 34.96 -47.88 28.25
N ILE A 20 34.64 -46.84 29.03
CA ILE A 20 35.02 -46.72 30.44
C ILE A 20 34.33 -47.82 31.28
N SER A 21 33.04 -48.07 31.01
CA SER A 21 32.28 -49.12 31.71
C SER A 21 32.82 -50.54 31.45
N ASN A 22 33.33 -50.81 30.24
CA ASN A 22 33.92 -52.10 29.89
C ASN A 22 35.32 -52.30 30.48
N GLU A 23 36.15 -51.26 30.57
CA GLU A 23 37.44 -51.34 31.26
C GLU A 23 37.28 -51.51 32.77
N VAL A 24 36.33 -50.80 33.38
CA VAL A 24 36.03 -50.92 34.80
C VAL A 24 35.50 -52.32 35.10
N ASN A 25 34.57 -52.86 34.31
CA ASN A 25 34.08 -54.24 34.48
C ASN A 25 35.18 -55.31 34.28
N LYS A 26 36.11 -55.12 33.33
CA LYS A 26 37.27 -56.03 33.17
C LYS A 26 38.16 -56.04 34.42
N ARG A 27 38.45 -54.88 35.01
CA ARG A 27 39.23 -54.75 36.26
C ARG A 27 38.50 -55.33 37.49
N HIS A 28 37.16 -55.25 37.52
CA HIS A 28 36.34 -55.87 38.58
C HIS A 28 36.34 -57.41 38.49
N SER A 29 36.32 -57.98 37.28
CA SER A 29 36.38 -59.44 37.09
C SER A 29 37.76 -60.02 37.48
N SER A 30 38.85 -59.33 37.16
CA SER A 30 40.22 -59.77 37.51
C SER A 30 40.48 -59.67 39.01
N GLY A 31 39.97 -58.63 39.68
CA GLY A 31 40.06 -58.47 41.14
C GLY A 31 39.30 -59.56 41.92
N LYS A 32 38.12 -59.97 41.44
CA LYS A 32 37.35 -61.07 42.06
C LYS A 32 38.03 -62.43 41.91
N ILE A 33 38.65 -62.71 40.75
CA ILE A 33 39.41 -63.94 40.51
C ILE A 33 40.63 -63.99 41.44
N ALA A 34 41.40 -62.90 41.54
CA ALA A 34 42.55 -62.80 42.44
C ALA A 34 42.19 -63.00 43.93
N LYS A 35 41.07 -62.43 44.39
CA LYS A 35 40.55 -62.63 45.78
C LYS A 35 40.21 -64.10 46.05
N SER A 36 39.53 -64.77 45.10
CA SER A 36 39.18 -66.19 45.25
C SER A 36 40.41 -67.10 45.29
N GLN A 37 41.43 -66.78 44.51
CA GLN A 37 42.67 -67.56 44.38
C GLN A 37 43.57 -67.39 45.61
N ILE A 38 43.63 -66.19 46.19
CA ILE A 38 44.37 -65.92 47.43
C ILE A 38 43.67 -66.57 48.64
N LEU A 39 42.33 -66.51 48.72
CA LEU A 39 41.56 -67.17 49.77
C LEU A 39 41.64 -68.71 49.70
N SER A 40 41.70 -69.30 48.51
CA SER A 40 41.91 -70.75 48.37
C SER A 40 43.31 -71.18 48.82
N SER A 41 44.35 -70.39 48.52
CA SER A 41 45.72 -70.68 48.94
C SER A 41 45.88 -70.55 50.46
N LEU A 42 45.31 -69.50 51.07
CA LEU A 42 45.34 -69.31 52.53
C LEU A 42 44.56 -70.40 53.29
N LYS A 43 43.47 -70.94 52.71
CA LYS A 43 42.75 -72.09 53.28
C LYS A 43 43.53 -73.40 53.16
N GLN A 44 44.31 -73.59 52.09
CA GLN A 44 45.21 -74.75 51.93
C GLN A 44 46.40 -74.68 52.90
N ASP A 45 46.96 -73.50 53.13
CA ASP A 45 48.11 -73.31 54.03
C ASP A 45 47.73 -73.44 55.52
N ASN A 46 46.47 -73.17 55.90
CA ASN A 46 45.99 -73.32 57.27
C ASN A 46 45.59 -74.78 57.64
N GLN A 47 45.34 -75.68 56.68
CA GLN A 47 45.05 -77.09 56.98
C GLN A 47 46.31 -77.91 57.27
N SER A 48 47.49 -77.48 56.82
CA SER A 48 48.76 -78.15 57.07
C SER A 48 49.41 -77.79 58.42
N ALA A 49 48.99 -76.69 59.06
CA ALA A 49 49.62 -76.18 60.29
C ALA A 49 48.94 -76.61 61.62
N VAL A 50 47.77 -77.27 61.58
CA VAL A 50 46.99 -77.66 62.78
C VAL A 50 47.35 -79.08 63.28
N GLY A 51 48.17 -79.85 62.56
CA GLY A 51 48.52 -81.24 62.92
C GLY A 51 49.57 -81.42 64.03
N GLY A 52 50.09 -80.34 64.63
CA GLY A 52 51.22 -80.40 65.58
C GLY A 52 50.85 -80.58 67.05
N ASP A 53 49.66 -80.16 67.48
CA ASP A 53 49.33 -80.06 68.92
C ASP A 53 49.03 -81.41 69.58
N SER A 54 48.51 -82.41 68.84
CA SER A 54 48.23 -83.74 69.39
C SER A 54 49.50 -84.57 69.68
N SER A 55 50.63 -84.25 69.04
CA SER A 55 51.87 -85.02 69.20
C SER A 55 52.60 -84.68 70.50
N LEU A 56 52.61 -83.41 70.92
CA LEU A 56 53.34 -82.96 72.12
C LEU A 56 52.61 -83.34 73.42
N GLU A 57 51.28 -83.25 73.43
CA GLU A 57 50.45 -83.68 74.57
C GLU A 57 50.61 -85.19 74.81
N SER A 58 50.72 -85.99 73.73
CA SER A 58 50.95 -87.44 73.82
C SER A 58 52.32 -87.79 74.42
N VAL A 59 53.37 -87.02 74.07
CA VAL A 59 54.74 -87.23 74.58
C VAL A 59 54.84 -86.86 76.06
N ILE A 60 54.13 -85.82 76.50
CA ILE A 60 54.07 -85.43 77.92
C ILE A 60 53.32 -86.49 78.74
N GLN A 61 52.21 -87.02 78.20
CA GLN A 61 51.48 -88.12 78.82
C GLN A 61 52.30 -89.42 78.88
N GLU A 62 53.14 -89.72 77.87
CA GLU A 62 54.06 -90.86 77.92
C GLU A 62 55.18 -90.68 78.96
N LEU A 63 55.72 -89.46 79.10
CA LEU A 63 56.74 -89.15 80.12
C LEU A 63 56.18 -89.21 81.55
N ASP A 64 54.95 -88.72 81.78
CA ASP A 64 54.26 -88.84 83.08
C ASP A 64 53.88 -90.31 83.39
N LYS A 65 53.50 -91.10 82.38
CA LYS A 65 53.31 -92.55 82.51
C LYS A 65 54.62 -93.27 82.85
N TYR A 66 55.74 -92.90 82.22
CA TYR A 66 57.05 -93.49 82.48
C TYR A 66 57.56 -93.17 83.90
N ALA A 67 57.37 -91.93 84.37
CA ALA A 67 57.67 -91.52 85.73
C ALA A 67 56.79 -92.25 86.78
N SER A 68 55.50 -92.45 86.49
CA SER A 68 54.57 -93.17 87.37
C SER A 68 54.85 -94.68 87.41
N LYS A 69 55.23 -95.29 86.27
CA LYS A 69 55.55 -96.72 86.16
C LYS A 69 56.83 -97.10 86.92
N LYS A 70 57.82 -96.21 86.96
CA LYS A 70 59.08 -96.37 87.73
C LYS A 70 58.89 -96.19 89.25
N ALA A 71 57.78 -95.59 89.70
CA ALA A 71 57.46 -95.39 91.11
C ALA A 71 56.72 -96.57 91.78
N VAL A 72 56.11 -97.48 91.01
CA VAL A 72 55.19 -98.53 91.52
C VAL A 72 55.85 -99.93 91.62
N SER A 73 57.06 -100.13 91.10
CA SER A 73 57.77 -101.42 91.21
C SER A 73 58.81 -101.37 92.34
N ASN A 74 58.42 -101.71 93.57
CA ASN A 74 59.32 -101.81 94.74
C ASN A 74 58.81 -102.88 95.71
N ASP A 75 59.19 -104.14 95.49
CA ASP A 75 59.12 -105.22 96.49
C ASP A 75 60.38 -106.08 96.33
N GLU A 76 61.44 -105.71 97.05
CA GLU A 76 62.59 -106.50 97.55
C GLU A 76 63.72 -105.53 97.97
N LYS A 77 64.53 -105.91 98.96
CA LYS A 77 65.35 -105.01 99.81
C LYS A 77 66.44 -104.23 99.04
N GLU A 78 66.14 -103.02 98.58
CA GLU A 78 67.12 -102.12 97.97
C GLU A 78 68.03 -101.43 99.02
N SER A 79 69.30 -101.22 98.67
CA SER A 79 70.26 -100.48 99.49
C SER A 79 69.86 -99.00 99.58
N ILE A 80 69.94 -98.40 100.77
CA ILE A 80 69.52 -97.01 101.03
C ILE A 80 70.11 -96.02 100.00
N ARG A 81 71.31 -96.29 99.47
CA ARG A 81 71.95 -95.46 98.44
C ARG A 81 71.23 -95.48 97.08
N GLU A 82 70.72 -96.62 96.65
CA GLU A 82 70.01 -96.76 95.36
C GLU A 82 68.65 -96.08 95.40
N LEU A 83 67.96 -96.16 96.52
CA LEU A 83 66.67 -95.49 96.75
C LEU A 83 66.85 -93.96 96.79
N ILE A 84 67.96 -93.48 97.36
CA ILE A 84 68.35 -92.07 97.32
C ILE A 84 68.63 -91.62 95.87
N GLU A 85 69.34 -92.41 95.07
CA GLU A 85 69.66 -92.04 93.68
C GLU A 85 68.42 -92.08 92.78
N LYS A 86 67.54 -93.09 92.91
CA LYS A 86 66.25 -93.12 92.20
C LYS A 86 65.34 -91.95 92.57
N LYS A 87 65.28 -91.57 93.86
CA LYS A 87 64.52 -90.38 94.28
C LYS A 87 65.11 -89.08 93.73
N ARG A 88 66.43 -88.97 93.64
CA ARG A 88 67.11 -87.84 92.99
C ARG A 88 66.85 -87.79 91.49
N GLU A 89 66.88 -88.93 90.82
CA GLU A 89 66.55 -89.06 89.38
C GLU A 89 65.09 -88.67 89.13
N LEU A 90 64.16 -89.19 89.94
CA LEU A 90 62.74 -88.83 89.88
C LEU A 90 62.52 -87.34 90.13
N PHE A 91 63.24 -86.74 91.09
CA PHE A 91 63.15 -85.31 91.35
C PHE A 91 63.69 -84.47 90.19
N ARG A 92 64.82 -84.86 89.57
CA ARG A 92 65.36 -84.19 88.37
C ARG A 92 64.37 -84.26 87.21
N ILE A 93 63.77 -85.43 86.96
CA ILE A 93 62.76 -85.61 85.91
C ILE A 93 61.53 -84.76 86.22
N LYS A 94 61.02 -84.80 87.45
CA LYS A 94 59.85 -84.01 87.87
C LYS A 94 60.10 -82.51 87.75
N LEU A 95 61.28 -82.03 88.15
CA LEU A 95 61.69 -80.64 87.99
C LEU A 95 61.81 -80.26 86.51
N ALA A 96 62.43 -81.12 85.68
CA ALA A 96 62.54 -80.90 84.24
C ALA A 96 61.17 -80.86 83.55
N THR A 97 60.26 -81.78 83.88
CA THR A 97 58.89 -81.79 83.37
C THR A 97 58.11 -80.56 83.84
N SER A 98 58.29 -80.12 85.09
CA SER A 98 57.67 -78.89 85.61
C SER A 98 58.15 -77.65 84.86
N ILE A 99 59.46 -77.51 84.65
CA ILE A 99 60.06 -76.40 83.89
C ILE A 99 59.58 -76.44 82.43
N LYS A 100 59.51 -77.62 81.81
CA LYS A 100 59.00 -77.77 80.44
C LYS A 100 57.51 -77.42 80.35
N LYS A 101 56.68 -77.83 81.32
CA LYS A 101 55.25 -77.48 81.38
C LYS A 101 55.06 -75.97 81.51
N GLU A 102 55.82 -75.32 82.40
CA GLU A 102 55.78 -73.86 82.58
C GLU A 102 56.23 -73.10 81.31
N GLU A 103 57.28 -73.57 80.62
CA GLU A 103 57.71 -72.96 79.36
C GLU A 103 56.69 -73.19 78.23
N ILE A 104 56.05 -74.37 78.17
CA ILE A 104 54.96 -74.65 77.22
C ILE A 104 53.76 -73.76 77.49
N GLU A 105 53.35 -73.57 78.75
CA GLU A 105 52.26 -72.67 79.11
C GLU A 105 52.56 -71.22 78.68
N LYS A 106 53.80 -70.76 78.88
CA LYS A 106 54.24 -69.43 78.44
C LYS A 106 54.21 -69.28 76.92
N LEU A 107 54.67 -70.30 76.18
CA LEU A 107 54.62 -70.33 74.71
C LEU A 107 53.17 -70.38 74.20
N ASN A 108 52.31 -71.15 74.85
CA ASN A 108 50.88 -71.24 74.54
C ASN A 108 50.18 -69.90 74.80
N ALA A 109 50.47 -69.22 75.91
CA ALA A 109 49.96 -67.88 76.20
C ALA A 109 50.40 -66.85 75.15
N LYS A 110 51.68 -66.88 74.75
CA LYS A 110 52.19 -66.00 73.68
C LYS A 110 51.56 -66.30 72.32
N THR A 111 51.31 -67.58 72.03
CA THR A 111 50.65 -68.02 70.80
C THR A 111 49.18 -67.64 70.79
N ALA A 112 48.47 -67.77 71.91
CA ALA A 112 47.08 -67.37 72.06
C ALA A 112 46.91 -65.84 71.93
N ALA A 113 47.80 -65.06 72.55
CA ALA A 113 47.81 -63.60 72.40
C ALA A 113 47.99 -63.19 70.93
N LYS A 114 48.94 -63.82 70.23
CA LYS A 114 49.18 -63.57 68.81
C LYS A 114 48.02 -64.02 67.92
N ARG A 115 47.37 -65.15 68.23
CA ARG A 115 46.14 -65.59 67.54
C ARG A 115 45.00 -64.60 67.71
N ASN A 116 44.77 -64.10 68.93
CA ASN A 116 43.72 -63.11 69.19
C ASN A 116 44.00 -61.77 68.49
N GLU A 117 45.26 -61.35 68.42
CA GLU A 117 45.66 -60.15 67.68
C GLU A 117 45.44 -60.33 66.16
N LEU A 118 45.85 -61.47 65.61
CA LEU A 118 45.59 -61.82 64.21
C LEU A 118 44.09 -61.87 63.91
N GLN A 119 43.29 -62.48 64.78
CA GLN A 119 41.85 -62.55 64.61
C GLN A 119 41.21 -61.15 64.58
N LYS A 120 41.63 -60.23 65.46
CA LYS A 120 41.14 -58.85 65.43
C LYS A 120 41.51 -58.12 64.15
N HIS A 121 42.71 -58.38 63.62
CA HIS A 121 43.13 -57.82 62.33
C HIS A 121 42.35 -58.44 61.16
N GLU A 122 42.06 -59.74 61.20
CA GLU A 122 41.21 -60.42 60.22
C GLU A 122 39.78 -59.87 60.25
N GLU A 123 39.17 -59.73 61.42
CA GLU A 123 37.84 -59.13 61.60
C GLU A 123 37.79 -57.67 61.10
N ALA A 124 38.84 -56.89 61.36
CA ALA A 124 38.94 -55.51 60.85
C ALA A 124 39.05 -55.49 59.32
N LEU A 125 39.84 -56.39 58.73
CA LEU A 125 39.96 -56.52 57.28
C LEU A 125 38.64 -56.99 56.64
N GLU A 126 37.92 -57.91 57.27
CA GLU A 126 36.61 -58.37 56.81
C GLU A 126 35.58 -57.22 56.85
N ALA A 127 35.57 -56.45 57.94
CA ALA A 127 34.73 -55.26 58.04
C ALA A 127 35.06 -54.19 56.99
N ASP A 128 36.34 -54.00 56.66
CA ASP A 128 36.75 -53.08 55.61
C ASP A 128 36.39 -53.60 54.20
N ILE A 129 36.50 -54.92 53.97
CA ILE A 129 36.01 -55.56 52.74
C ILE A 129 34.51 -55.31 52.56
N ASP A 130 33.71 -55.47 53.61
CA ASP A 130 32.26 -55.23 53.56
C ASP A 130 31.94 -53.75 53.27
N LYS A 131 32.70 -52.82 53.85
CA LYS A 131 32.57 -51.39 53.54
C LYS A 131 32.91 -51.11 52.07
N PHE A 132 33.97 -51.72 51.54
CA PHE A 132 34.33 -51.59 50.13
C PHE A 132 33.25 -52.17 49.21
N ASP A 133 32.72 -53.35 49.52
CA ASP A 133 31.66 -53.95 48.72
C ASP A 133 30.37 -53.11 48.75
N ASN A 134 30.04 -52.50 49.89
CA ASN A 134 28.92 -51.55 49.99
C ASN A 134 29.19 -50.25 49.23
N PHE A 135 30.40 -49.70 49.32
CA PHE A 135 30.80 -48.53 48.55
C PHE A 135 30.71 -48.77 47.03
N LEU A 136 31.15 -49.94 46.56
CA LEU A 136 31.04 -50.29 45.14
C LEU A 136 29.58 -50.41 44.71
N LYS A 137 28.72 -51.05 45.51
CA LYS A 137 27.27 -51.12 45.22
C LYS A 137 26.63 -49.74 45.16
N ASP A 138 26.96 -48.86 46.09
CA ASP A 138 26.43 -47.50 46.14
C ASP A 138 26.97 -46.64 44.99
N SER A 139 28.25 -46.80 44.65
CA SER A 139 28.87 -46.15 43.49
C SER A 139 28.23 -46.61 42.17
N ASP A 140 28.08 -47.92 41.97
CA ASP A 140 27.43 -48.50 40.79
C ASP A 140 25.97 -48.03 40.70
N ARG A 141 25.26 -48.03 41.82
CA ARG A 141 23.89 -47.53 41.89
C ARG A 141 23.82 -46.05 41.53
N ASN A 142 24.69 -45.21 42.08
CA ASN A 142 24.72 -43.79 41.78
C ASN A 142 25.10 -43.52 40.32
N ALA A 143 26.05 -44.27 39.76
CA ALA A 143 26.40 -44.20 38.34
C ALA A 143 25.20 -44.56 37.44
N LEU A 144 24.48 -45.65 37.76
CA LEU A 144 23.27 -46.04 37.04
C LEU A 144 22.14 -45.01 37.18
N GLU A 145 21.96 -44.42 38.36
CA GLU A 145 20.99 -43.35 38.58
C GLU A 145 21.35 -42.09 37.78
N ALA A 146 22.64 -41.71 37.72
CA ALA A 146 23.12 -40.61 36.90
C ALA A 146 22.86 -40.85 35.40
N VAL A 147 23.16 -42.06 34.89
CA VAL A 147 22.88 -42.44 33.50
C VAL A 147 21.38 -42.38 33.21
N ARG A 148 20.52 -42.94 34.07
CA ARG A 148 19.06 -42.88 33.88
C ARG A 148 18.54 -41.45 33.88
N ASN A 149 19.08 -40.58 34.73
CA ASN A 149 18.66 -39.18 34.77
C ASN A 149 19.09 -38.45 33.49
N ALA A 150 20.32 -38.67 33.02
CA ALA A 150 20.79 -38.14 31.73
C ALA A 150 19.95 -38.63 30.55
N GLU A 151 19.58 -39.92 30.51
CA GLU A 151 18.70 -40.48 29.47
C GLU A 151 17.30 -39.86 29.50
N LYS A 152 16.72 -39.66 30.69
CA LYS A 152 15.42 -38.99 30.86
C LYS A 152 15.48 -37.54 30.37
N GLU A 153 16.52 -36.79 30.75
CA GLU A 153 16.70 -35.41 30.29
C GLU A 153 16.92 -35.34 28.77
N HIS A 154 17.70 -36.27 28.21
CA HIS A 154 17.89 -36.37 26.76
C HIS A 154 16.57 -36.67 26.03
N LYS A 155 15.76 -37.60 26.57
CA LYS A 155 14.44 -37.93 26.01
C LYS A 155 13.51 -36.71 26.04
N LEU A 156 13.39 -36.03 27.18
CA LEU A 156 12.62 -34.78 27.30
C LEU A 156 13.14 -33.69 26.35
N GLY A 157 14.45 -33.61 26.15
CA GLY A 157 15.09 -32.71 25.20
C GLY A 157 14.70 -33.01 23.75
N LEU A 158 14.68 -34.29 23.36
CA LEU A 158 14.22 -34.72 22.04
C LEU A 158 12.73 -34.45 21.82
N GLU A 159 11.89 -34.73 22.81
CA GLU A 159 10.46 -34.44 22.76
C GLU A 159 10.22 -32.93 22.59
N LYS A 160 10.89 -32.08 23.38
CA LYS A 160 10.84 -30.62 23.22
C LYS A 160 11.31 -30.17 21.84
N LYS A 161 12.43 -30.72 21.33
CA LYS A 161 12.91 -30.42 19.96
C LYS A 161 11.87 -30.81 18.90
N SER A 162 11.19 -31.94 19.06
CA SER A 162 10.13 -32.38 18.13
C SER A 162 8.92 -31.44 18.16
N LEU A 163 8.52 -30.97 19.35
CA LEU A 163 7.43 -30.00 19.53
C LEU A 163 7.78 -28.65 18.91
N VAL A 164 9.00 -28.16 19.13
CA VAL A 164 9.49 -26.93 18.49
C VAL A 164 9.43 -27.04 16.97
N LYS A 165 9.86 -28.17 16.38
CA LYS A 165 9.75 -28.40 14.93
C LYS A 165 8.30 -28.38 14.46
N ARG A 166 7.39 -29.03 15.19
CA ARG A 166 5.95 -29.04 14.87
C ARG A 166 5.34 -27.64 14.94
N LEU A 167 5.64 -26.88 15.99
CA LEU A 167 5.16 -25.50 16.16
C LEU A 167 5.71 -24.58 15.08
N LYS A 168 6.97 -24.74 14.68
CA LYS A 168 7.56 -23.99 13.55
C LYS A 168 6.83 -24.27 12.24
N LEU A 169 6.54 -25.53 11.93
CA LEU A 169 5.76 -25.88 10.75
C LEU A 169 4.34 -25.30 10.79
N GLN A 170 3.69 -25.30 11.97
CA GLN A 170 2.38 -24.66 12.13
C GLN A 170 2.46 -23.14 11.95
N LEU A 171 3.51 -22.50 12.48
CA LEU A 171 3.74 -21.07 12.32
C LEU A 171 3.93 -20.70 10.84
N GLU A 172 4.76 -21.46 10.12
CA GLU A 172 4.96 -21.30 8.67
C GLU A 172 3.63 -21.52 7.89
N GLY A 173 2.84 -22.51 8.29
CA GLY A 173 1.52 -22.76 7.71
C GLY A 173 0.52 -21.61 7.96
N VAL A 174 0.55 -20.99 9.14
CA VAL A 174 -0.27 -19.80 9.44
C VAL A 174 0.26 -18.60 8.67
N GLN A 175 1.58 -18.41 8.58
CA GLN A 175 2.20 -17.30 7.87
C GLN A 175 1.90 -17.34 6.37
N THR A 176 1.95 -18.52 5.73
CA THR A 176 1.54 -18.67 4.33
C THR A 176 0.06 -18.37 4.13
N ARG A 177 -0.83 -18.76 5.05
CA ARG A 177 -2.25 -18.36 5.02
C ARG A 177 -2.43 -16.86 5.19
N ILE A 178 -1.66 -16.21 6.06
CA ILE A 178 -1.69 -14.75 6.22
C ILE A 178 -1.29 -14.06 4.91
N ILE A 179 -0.22 -14.51 4.26
CA ILE A 179 0.25 -13.95 2.99
C ILE A 179 -0.82 -14.15 1.89
N ARG A 180 -1.38 -15.36 1.80
CA ARG A 180 -2.46 -15.64 0.84
C ARG A 180 -3.68 -14.76 1.08
N ASN A 181 -4.17 -14.70 2.31
CA ASN A 181 -5.32 -13.87 2.67
C ASN A 181 -5.04 -12.38 2.44
N HIS A 182 -3.78 -11.93 2.59
CA HIS A 182 -3.40 -10.55 2.26
C HIS A 182 -3.50 -10.28 0.77
N SER A 183 -2.99 -11.18 -0.08
CA SER A 183 -3.12 -11.11 -1.54
C SER A 183 -4.60 -11.11 -1.94
N ASP A 184 -5.38 -12.07 -1.44
CA ASP A 184 -6.82 -12.17 -1.72
C ASP A 184 -7.56 -10.89 -1.28
N LEU A 185 -7.15 -10.28 -0.14
CA LEU A 185 -7.71 -9.02 0.35
C LEU A 185 -7.33 -7.82 -0.53
N GLU A 186 -6.10 -7.76 -1.03
CA GLU A 186 -5.66 -6.73 -1.98
C GLU A 186 -6.44 -6.83 -3.29
N GLU A 187 -6.59 -8.04 -3.83
CA GLU A 187 -7.43 -8.31 -5.01
C GLU A 187 -8.88 -7.86 -4.76
N CYS A 188 -9.47 -8.19 -3.61
CA CYS A 188 -10.81 -7.73 -3.25
C CYS A 188 -10.92 -6.20 -3.13
N LYS A 189 -9.87 -5.51 -2.66
CA LYS A 189 -9.84 -4.06 -2.58
C LYS A 189 -9.72 -3.41 -3.96
N GLU A 190 -8.90 -3.97 -4.84
CA GLU A 190 -8.78 -3.53 -6.22
C GLU A 190 -10.11 -3.70 -6.96
N LEU A 191 -10.74 -4.87 -6.84
CA LEU A 191 -12.07 -5.14 -7.38
C LEU A 191 -13.12 -4.19 -6.79
N LYS A 192 -13.08 -3.93 -5.48
CA LYS A 192 -13.95 -2.93 -4.84
C LYS A 192 -13.74 -1.54 -5.43
N SER A 193 -12.49 -1.12 -5.62
CA SER A 193 -12.16 0.19 -6.20
C SER A 193 -12.65 0.31 -7.65
N PHE A 194 -12.52 -0.77 -8.42
CA PHE A 194 -13.04 -0.87 -9.78
C PHE A 194 -14.57 -0.79 -9.81
N LEU A 195 -15.26 -1.56 -8.96
CA LEU A 195 -16.71 -1.48 -8.84
C LEU A 195 -17.16 -0.07 -8.41
N THR A 196 -16.42 0.60 -7.54
CA THR A 196 -16.73 2.00 -7.18
C THR A 196 -16.54 2.98 -8.34
N SER A 197 -15.61 2.73 -9.27
CA SER A 197 -15.45 3.57 -10.46
C SER A 197 -16.55 3.36 -11.52
N LEU A 198 -17.14 2.16 -11.57
CA LEU A 198 -18.25 1.85 -12.48
C LEU A 198 -19.61 2.24 -11.90
N THR A 199 -19.70 2.31 -10.57
CA THR A 199 -20.94 2.66 -9.87
C THR A 199 -21.28 4.14 -10.12
N PRO A 200 -22.50 4.47 -10.62
CA PRO A 200 -22.90 5.86 -10.85
C PRO A 200 -22.90 6.71 -9.56
N GLU A 201 -22.46 7.98 -9.66
CA GLU A 201 -22.40 8.90 -8.50
C GLU A 201 -23.76 9.13 -7.83
N GLN A 202 -24.84 9.06 -8.62
CA GLN A 202 -26.22 9.16 -8.11
C GLN A 202 -26.55 8.05 -7.09
N TRP A 203 -25.95 6.87 -7.24
CA TRP A 203 -26.09 5.79 -6.26
C TRP A 203 -25.35 6.11 -4.96
N PHE A 204 -24.15 6.69 -5.03
CA PHE A 204 -23.43 7.14 -3.85
C PHE A 204 -24.17 8.24 -3.11
N GLU A 205 -24.78 9.20 -3.82
CA GLU A 205 -25.59 10.24 -3.20
C GLU A 205 -26.84 9.69 -2.52
N LYS A 206 -27.59 8.81 -3.20
CA LYS A 206 -28.76 8.13 -2.62
C LYS A 206 -28.37 7.34 -1.38
N SER A 207 -27.29 6.58 -1.47
CA SER A 207 -26.72 5.82 -0.36
C SER A 207 -26.30 6.70 0.83
N ARG A 208 -25.69 7.86 0.57
CA ARG A 208 -25.33 8.84 1.62
C ARG A 208 -26.57 9.43 2.27
N LYS A 209 -27.60 9.76 1.50
CA LYS A 209 -28.89 10.27 2.01
C LYS A 209 -29.58 9.23 2.88
N ASP A 210 -29.70 7.99 2.40
CA ASP A 210 -30.28 6.88 3.16
C ASP A 210 -29.50 6.62 4.46
N LYS A 211 -28.16 6.68 4.40
CA LYS A 211 -27.31 6.56 5.60
C LYS A 211 -27.57 7.70 6.59
N SER A 212 -27.68 8.95 6.12
CA SER A 212 -28.01 10.11 6.95
C SER A 212 -29.39 9.97 7.59
N GLU A 213 -30.38 9.56 6.82
CA GLU A 213 -31.75 9.35 7.30
C GLU A 213 -31.82 8.23 8.35
N ARG A 214 -31.11 7.12 8.14
CA ARG A 214 -30.97 6.06 9.17
C ARG A 214 -30.32 6.58 10.45
N GLN A 215 -29.27 7.40 10.34
CA GLN A 215 -28.61 7.99 11.50
C GLN A 215 -29.52 8.96 12.25
N GLU A 216 -30.26 9.79 11.53
CA GLU A 216 -31.27 10.69 12.11
C GLU A 216 -32.40 9.93 12.78
N ASN A 217 -32.91 8.86 12.17
CA ASN A 217 -33.94 8.02 12.75
C ASN A 217 -33.43 7.34 14.03
N ARG A 218 -32.18 6.88 14.07
CA ARG A 218 -31.54 6.37 15.29
C ARG A 218 -31.44 7.46 16.37
N ARG A 219 -30.99 8.67 16.01
CA ARG A 219 -30.94 9.82 16.94
C ARG A 219 -32.34 10.13 17.49
N LYS A 220 -33.35 10.27 16.61
CA LYS A 220 -34.75 10.51 16.98
C LYS A 220 -35.29 9.42 17.91
N THR A 221 -35.04 8.14 17.63
CA THR A 221 -35.51 7.04 18.49
C THR A 221 -34.85 7.06 19.88
N ARG A 222 -33.57 7.43 20.00
CA ARG A 222 -32.90 7.56 21.29
C ARG A 222 -33.39 8.79 22.07
N ILE A 223 -33.57 9.92 21.39
CA ILE A 223 -34.19 11.12 21.95
C ILE A 223 -35.58 10.79 22.48
N MET A 224 -36.39 10.06 21.69
CA MET A 224 -37.72 9.61 22.09
C MET A 224 -37.70 8.69 23.30
N LYS A 225 -36.74 7.74 23.38
CA LYS A 225 -36.54 6.89 24.56
C LYS A 225 -36.16 7.70 25.79
N ARG A 226 -35.28 8.70 25.64
CA ARG A 226 -34.85 9.59 26.73
C ARG A 226 -35.99 10.49 27.21
N GLN A 227 -36.77 11.04 26.29
CA GLN A 227 -37.99 11.80 26.58
C GLN A 227 -39.05 10.96 27.26
N ALA A 228 -39.26 9.72 26.83
CA ALA A 228 -40.19 8.78 27.49
C ALA A 228 -39.75 8.50 28.92
N LYS A 229 -38.46 8.20 29.15
CA LYS A 229 -37.89 7.98 30.48
C LYS A 229 -38.04 9.21 31.39
N TRP A 230 -37.79 10.40 30.86
CA TRP A 230 -37.99 11.65 31.61
C TRP A 230 -39.47 11.86 31.97
N ARG A 231 -40.39 11.60 31.03
CA ARG A 231 -41.84 11.67 31.28
C ARG A 231 -42.27 10.70 32.37
N GLU A 232 -41.79 9.45 32.34
CA GLU A 232 -42.06 8.48 33.39
C GLU A 232 -41.54 8.93 34.77
N ASP A 233 -40.35 9.52 34.82
CA ASP A 233 -39.76 10.03 36.06
C ASP A 233 -40.54 11.24 36.62
N GLN A 234 -41.04 12.13 35.76
CA GLN A 234 -41.94 13.21 36.18
C GLN A 234 -43.28 12.68 36.68
N ASP A 235 -43.84 11.65 36.04
CA ASP A 235 -45.12 11.06 36.45
C ASP A 235 -45.00 10.35 37.80
N LYS A 236 -43.86 9.69 38.05
CA LYS A 236 -43.53 9.13 39.38
C LYS A 236 -43.44 10.23 40.44
N LYS A 237 -42.74 11.35 40.15
CA LYS A 237 -42.63 12.49 41.07
C LYS A 237 -43.99 13.12 41.38
N LEU A 238 -44.84 13.31 40.36
CA LEU A 238 -46.18 13.88 40.53
C LEU A 238 -47.10 12.94 41.34
N LYS A 239 -47.03 11.63 41.10
CA LYS A 239 -47.75 10.63 41.90
C LYS A 239 -47.31 10.62 43.36
N GLN A 240 -46.02 10.77 43.63
CA GLN A 240 -45.50 10.89 45.00
C GLN A 240 -46.00 12.16 45.69
N GLN A 241 -45.98 13.31 45.00
CA GLN A 241 -46.46 14.59 45.55
C GLN A 241 -47.97 14.62 45.78
N THR A 242 -48.76 14.05 44.88
CA THR A 242 -50.21 13.94 45.07
C THR A 242 -50.56 12.98 46.22
N ALA A 243 -49.83 11.87 46.38
CA ALA A 243 -50.00 10.95 47.51
C ALA A 243 -49.63 11.58 48.86
N THR A 244 -48.56 12.39 48.94
CA THR A 244 -48.22 13.12 50.17
C THR A 244 -49.23 14.23 50.48
N THR A 245 -49.73 14.94 49.46
CA THR A 245 -50.76 15.98 49.61
C THR A 245 -52.10 15.39 50.05
N GLN A 246 -52.49 14.23 49.52
CA GLN A 246 -53.67 13.49 49.97
C GLN A 246 -53.53 13.01 51.43
N LYS A 247 -52.38 12.43 51.82
CA LYS A 247 -52.11 12.08 53.24
C LYS A 247 -52.12 13.30 54.17
N LYS A 248 -51.67 14.46 53.70
CA LYS A 248 -51.69 15.73 54.45
C LYS A 248 -53.11 16.30 54.55
N ARG A 249 -53.93 16.20 53.50
CA ARG A 249 -55.35 16.56 53.48
C ARG A 249 -56.20 15.63 54.36
N GLU A 250 -55.87 14.35 54.42
CA GLU A 250 -56.50 13.38 55.33
C GLU A 250 -56.22 13.71 56.80
N ARG A 251 -55.02 14.24 57.11
CA ARG A 251 -54.69 14.78 58.45
C ARG A 251 -55.36 16.12 58.78
N VAL A 252 -55.79 16.91 57.78
CA VAL A 252 -56.34 18.28 57.96
C VAL A 252 -57.88 18.33 57.89
N ARG A 253 -58.58 17.20 57.68
CA ARG A 253 -60.06 17.13 57.81
C ARG A 253 -60.53 17.13 59.28
N ARG A 254 -60.25 18.22 60.00
CA ARG A 254 -61.09 18.76 61.09
C ARG A 254 -61.08 20.28 60.97
N LYS A 255 -62.22 20.81 60.49
CA LYS A 255 -62.61 22.22 60.31
C LYS A 255 -62.24 22.87 58.95
N HIS A 256 -63.31 23.31 58.29
CA HIS A 256 -63.46 24.37 57.27
C HIS A 256 -63.52 24.01 55.77
N GLN A 257 -64.24 24.92 55.09
CA GLN A 257 -65.02 24.88 53.85
C GLN A 257 -64.21 24.70 52.54
N PRO A 258 -64.89 24.44 51.40
CA PRO A 258 -64.23 24.11 50.14
C PRO A 258 -63.96 25.38 49.33
N ASP A 259 -62.69 25.79 49.26
CA ASP A 259 -62.24 26.67 48.18
C ASP A 259 -61.65 25.86 47.03
N GLN A 260 -62.16 26.16 45.84
CA GLN A 260 -61.73 25.60 44.56
C GLN A 260 -60.35 26.13 44.17
N GLU A 261 -59.31 25.57 44.75
CA GLU A 261 -57.98 25.63 44.13
C GLU A 261 -57.76 24.37 43.31
N GLN A 262 -58.07 24.46 42.02
CA GLN A 262 -57.45 23.60 41.02
C GLN A 262 -55.96 23.93 40.98
N SER A 263 -55.19 23.30 41.86
CA SER A 263 -53.75 23.19 41.76
C SER A 263 -53.44 22.44 40.45
N LEU A 264 -53.34 23.20 39.37
CA LEU A 264 -52.72 22.79 38.14
C LEU A 264 -51.22 22.66 38.43
N PHE A 265 -50.81 21.51 38.96
CA PHE A 265 -49.40 21.10 38.94
C PHE A 265 -48.99 20.99 37.47
N LYS A 266 -48.56 22.11 36.89
CA LYS A 266 -48.02 22.15 35.53
C LYS A 266 -46.73 21.33 35.56
N ARG A 267 -46.69 20.25 34.76
CA ARG A 267 -45.43 19.55 34.51
C ARG A 267 -44.41 20.60 34.02
N PRO A 268 -43.16 20.57 34.51
CA PRO A 268 -42.11 21.38 33.91
C PRO A 268 -42.02 21.07 32.40
N ALA A 269 -41.61 22.04 31.59
CA ALA A 269 -41.42 21.83 30.16
C ALA A 269 -40.39 20.69 29.94
N THR A 270 -40.65 19.83 28.96
CA THR A 270 -39.69 18.80 28.55
C THR A 270 -38.38 19.46 28.15
N PRO A 271 -37.23 19.08 28.75
CA PRO A 271 -35.92 19.52 28.30
C PRO A 271 -35.70 19.15 26.83
N GLU A 272 -35.04 20.03 26.09
CA GLU A 272 -34.62 19.77 24.72
C GLU A 272 -33.41 18.82 24.77
N PHE A 273 -33.56 17.60 24.25
CA PHE A 273 -32.55 16.54 24.33
C PHE A 273 -31.68 16.49 23.06
N ASP A 274 -31.29 17.65 22.53
CA ASP A 274 -30.56 17.75 21.26
C ASP A 274 -29.06 17.40 21.34
N ASP A 275 -28.54 17.19 22.55
CA ASP A 275 -27.13 16.84 22.79
C ASP A 275 -26.73 15.42 22.32
N GLU A 276 -27.64 14.67 21.72
CA GLU A 276 -27.39 13.28 21.32
C GLU A 276 -26.68 13.20 19.96
N ALA A 277 -25.43 12.74 19.97
CA ALA A 277 -24.58 12.66 18.78
C ALA A 277 -25.10 11.67 17.73
N LEU A 278 -24.92 12.01 16.45
CA LEU A 278 -25.08 11.03 15.37
C LEU A 278 -24.01 9.94 15.55
N THR A 279 -24.45 8.70 15.65
CA THR A 279 -23.54 7.54 15.72
C THR A 279 -23.46 6.90 14.35
N SER A 280 -22.25 6.69 13.84
CA SER A 280 -22.05 5.85 12.65
C SER A 280 -22.41 4.41 13.00
N SER A 281 -23.35 3.81 12.25
CA SER A 281 -23.47 2.35 12.22
C SER A 281 -22.39 1.80 11.31
N ASP A 282 -21.77 0.70 11.71
CA ASP A 282 -20.87 -0.10 10.87
C ASP A 282 -21.64 -0.96 9.84
N GLU A 283 -22.91 -0.59 9.56
CA GLU A 283 -23.70 -1.22 8.51
C GLU A 283 -23.16 -0.74 7.16
N GLU A 284 -22.53 -1.66 6.43
CA GLU A 284 -22.10 -1.43 5.05
C GLU A 284 -23.31 -1.10 4.17
N VAL A 285 -23.17 -0.04 3.38
CA VAL A 285 -24.14 0.29 2.34
C VAL A 285 -24.05 -0.82 1.27
N PRO A 286 -25.19 -1.38 0.81
CA PRO A 286 -25.19 -2.36 -0.26
C PRO A 286 -24.46 -1.85 -1.52
N PHE A 287 -23.76 -2.76 -2.19
CA PHE A 287 -23.15 -2.46 -3.49
C PHE A 287 -24.23 -2.21 -4.54
N TYR A 288 -23.87 -1.46 -5.59
CA TYR A 288 -24.76 -1.22 -6.73
C TYR A 288 -24.97 -2.48 -7.58
N PHE A 289 -23.91 -3.28 -7.75
CA PHE A 289 -23.94 -4.57 -8.42
C PHE A 289 -24.13 -5.67 -7.39
N GLU A 290 -25.29 -6.34 -7.42
CA GLU A 290 -25.61 -7.45 -6.50
C GLU A 290 -25.32 -8.81 -7.14
N GLU A 291 -25.48 -8.90 -8.47
CA GLU A 291 -25.27 -10.12 -9.25
C GLU A 291 -24.16 -9.92 -10.30
N PRO A 292 -23.31 -10.92 -10.57
CA PRO A 292 -22.24 -10.80 -11.56
C PRO A 292 -22.74 -10.50 -12.98
N GLU A 293 -23.93 -10.98 -13.34
CA GLU A 293 -24.54 -10.79 -14.66
C GLU A 293 -24.80 -9.30 -14.95
N GLN A 294 -25.17 -8.52 -13.94
CA GLN A 294 -25.42 -7.07 -14.07
C GLN A 294 -24.18 -6.30 -14.55
N LEU A 295 -23.00 -6.73 -14.13
CA LEU A 295 -21.75 -6.11 -14.56
C LEU A 295 -21.45 -6.46 -16.02
N LEU A 296 -21.71 -7.70 -16.43
CA LEU A 296 -21.56 -8.14 -17.82
C LEU A 296 -22.54 -7.40 -18.74
N ASP A 297 -23.79 -7.24 -18.32
CA ASP A 297 -24.79 -6.47 -19.07
C ASP A 297 -24.42 -5.00 -19.18
N PHE A 298 -23.86 -4.41 -18.11
CA PHE A 298 -23.34 -3.04 -18.15
C PHE A 298 -22.19 -2.91 -19.15
N PHE A 299 -21.25 -3.86 -19.17
CA PHE A 299 -20.18 -3.87 -20.18
C PHE A 299 -20.71 -4.08 -21.59
N ALA A 300 -21.66 -5.00 -21.80
CA ALA A 300 -22.30 -5.19 -23.10
C ALA A 300 -23.00 -3.91 -23.58
N SER A 301 -23.72 -3.21 -22.70
CA SER A 301 -24.34 -1.92 -23.02
C SER A 301 -23.31 -0.84 -23.34
N MET A 302 -22.20 -0.76 -22.61
CA MET A 302 -21.11 0.17 -22.95
C MET A 302 -20.41 -0.20 -24.26
N GLU A 303 -20.24 -1.49 -24.54
CA GLU A 303 -19.69 -1.98 -25.82
C GLU A 303 -20.60 -1.60 -26.98
N GLU A 304 -21.90 -1.80 -26.84
CA GLU A 304 -22.91 -1.36 -27.81
C GLU A 304 -22.87 0.16 -28.03
N GLU A 305 -22.81 0.96 -26.96
CA GLU A 305 -22.70 2.42 -27.06
C GLU A 305 -21.41 2.86 -27.75
N ASN A 306 -20.28 2.24 -27.40
CA ASN A 306 -18.99 2.52 -28.03
C ASN A 306 -18.99 2.12 -29.50
N LEU A 307 -19.56 0.98 -29.86
CA LEU A 307 -19.72 0.55 -31.25
C LEU A 307 -20.62 1.51 -32.03
N PHE A 308 -21.71 1.96 -31.42
CA PHE A 308 -22.59 2.96 -32.01
C PHE A 308 -21.87 4.29 -32.24
N LEU A 309 -21.08 4.77 -31.28
CA LEU A 309 -20.28 5.98 -31.42
C LEU A 309 -19.24 5.85 -32.54
N ILE A 310 -18.55 4.71 -32.62
CA ILE A 310 -17.59 4.42 -33.70
C ILE A 310 -18.30 4.45 -35.06
N GLN A 311 -19.47 3.79 -35.17
CA GLN A 311 -20.25 3.79 -36.40
C GLN A 311 -20.73 5.20 -36.75
N SER A 312 -21.24 5.97 -35.81
CA SER A 312 -21.69 7.34 -36.03
C SER A 312 -20.55 8.25 -36.50
N ILE A 313 -19.35 8.11 -35.92
CA ILE A 313 -18.17 8.84 -36.36
C ILE A 313 -17.78 8.44 -37.79
N GLN A 314 -17.85 7.14 -38.12
CA GLN A 314 -17.58 6.66 -39.48
C GLN A 314 -18.60 7.21 -40.48
N GLU A 315 -19.90 7.17 -40.17
CA GLU A 315 -20.96 7.74 -41.00
C GLU A 315 -20.79 9.25 -41.19
N ALA A 316 -20.47 9.97 -40.11
CA ALA A 316 -20.18 11.40 -40.18
C ALA A 316 -18.94 11.68 -41.05
N SER A 317 -17.87 10.90 -40.91
CA SER A 317 -16.67 11.00 -41.74
C SER A 317 -16.97 10.74 -43.21
N GLN A 318 -17.73 9.70 -43.53
CA GLN A 318 -18.16 9.40 -44.90
C GLN A 318 -18.99 10.54 -45.48
N SER A 319 -19.91 11.11 -44.70
CA SER A 319 -20.72 12.26 -45.14
C SER A 319 -19.87 13.50 -45.43
N LEU A 320 -18.79 13.69 -44.66
CA LEU A 320 -17.82 14.76 -44.86
C LEU A 320 -17.02 14.53 -46.15
N ASP A 321 -16.51 13.32 -46.35
CA ASP A 321 -15.75 12.94 -47.56
C ASP A 321 -16.63 13.11 -48.82
N GLU A 322 -17.90 12.73 -48.75
CA GLU A 322 -18.86 12.98 -49.83
C GLU A 322 -19.06 14.47 -50.12
N LEU A 323 -19.19 15.29 -49.07
CA LEU A 323 -19.35 16.73 -49.21
C LEU A 323 -18.09 17.37 -49.80
N GLU A 324 -16.91 16.95 -49.36
CA GLU A 324 -15.64 17.40 -49.92
C GLU A 324 -15.53 17.04 -51.40
N LEU A 325 -15.89 15.82 -51.78
CA LEU A 325 -15.91 15.39 -53.17
C LEU A 325 -16.89 16.22 -54.02
N ARG A 326 -18.11 16.50 -53.51
CA ARG A 326 -19.08 17.39 -54.17
C ARG A 326 -18.54 18.81 -54.31
N LEU A 327 -17.85 19.34 -53.29
CA LEU A 327 -17.23 20.67 -53.35
C LEU A 327 -16.10 20.72 -54.37
N GLN A 328 -15.27 19.68 -54.45
CA GLN A 328 -14.22 19.57 -55.48
C GLN A 328 -14.83 19.51 -56.88
N GLN A 329 -15.86 18.70 -57.10
CA GLN A 329 -16.59 18.64 -58.36
C GLN A 329 -17.18 20.00 -58.75
N ALA A 330 -17.89 20.66 -57.82
CA ALA A 330 -18.46 21.98 -58.05
C ALA A 330 -17.38 23.04 -58.35
N ARG A 331 -16.20 22.96 -57.72
CA ARG A 331 -15.05 23.83 -58.05
C ARG A 331 -14.56 23.59 -59.47
N ILE A 332 -14.43 22.33 -59.89
CA ILE A 332 -14.02 21.97 -61.25
C ILE A 332 -15.05 22.47 -62.27
N GLU A 333 -16.34 22.24 -62.02
CA GLU A 333 -17.43 22.69 -62.89
C GLU A 333 -17.49 24.21 -63.01
N LYS A 334 -17.44 24.93 -61.88
CA LYS A 334 -17.36 26.40 -61.90
C LYS A 334 -16.13 26.87 -62.66
N GLY A 335 -14.97 26.23 -62.46
CA GLY A 335 -13.74 26.50 -63.21
C GLY A 335 -13.92 26.33 -64.72
N LYS A 336 -14.55 25.23 -65.16
CA LYS A 336 -14.90 25.00 -66.57
C LYS A 336 -15.82 26.09 -67.12
N VAL A 337 -16.93 26.38 -66.43
CA VAL A 337 -17.88 27.42 -66.87
C VAL A 337 -17.21 28.79 -66.96
N THR A 338 -16.36 29.15 -66.00
CA THR A 338 -15.60 30.40 -66.05
C THR A 338 -14.61 30.43 -67.22
N ASN A 339 -13.91 29.32 -67.48
CA ASN A 339 -12.97 29.21 -68.60
C ASN A 339 -13.71 29.29 -69.94
N ASP A 340 -14.82 28.58 -70.10
CA ASP A 340 -15.67 28.65 -71.29
C ASP A 340 -16.17 30.07 -71.53
N LYS A 341 -16.57 30.77 -70.47
CA LYS A 341 -16.99 32.17 -70.56
C LYS A 341 -15.84 33.10 -70.97
N VAL A 342 -14.65 32.89 -70.41
CA VAL A 342 -13.44 33.63 -70.78
C VAL A 342 -13.10 33.40 -72.26
N GLU A 343 -13.18 32.16 -72.75
CA GLU A 343 -12.94 31.84 -74.16
C GLU A 343 -14.00 32.46 -75.08
N GLU A 344 -15.28 32.45 -74.69
CA GLU A 344 -16.34 33.14 -75.43
C GLU A 344 -16.08 34.65 -75.53
N LEU A 345 -15.70 35.29 -74.41
CA LEU A 345 -15.36 36.70 -74.38
C LEU A 345 -14.11 37.01 -75.22
N LYS A 346 -13.07 36.16 -75.17
CA LYS A 346 -11.89 36.29 -76.04
C LYS A 346 -12.28 36.23 -77.52
N LYS A 347 -13.15 35.30 -77.92
CA LYS A 347 -13.67 35.22 -79.29
C LYS A 347 -14.42 36.49 -79.69
N LYS A 348 -15.31 36.99 -78.82
CA LYS A 348 -16.03 38.27 -79.04
C LYS A 348 -15.11 39.48 -79.15
N ILE A 349 -14.05 39.51 -78.35
CA ILE A 349 -13.03 40.57 -78.43
C ILE A 349 -12.27 40.46 -79.75
N LYS A 350 -11.91 39.24 -80.19
CA LYS A 350 -11.23 39.00 -81.46
C LYS A 350 -12.08 39.48 -82.65
N THR A 351 -13.35 39.08 -82.72
CA THR A 351 -14.25 39.51 -83.80
C THR A 351 -14.49 41.02 -83.79
N LYS A 352 -14.65 41.65 -82.62
CA LYS A 352 -14.75 43.11 -82.51
C LYS A 352 -13.47 43.82 -82.94
N LYS A 353 -12.29 43.27 -82.61
CA LYS A 353 -10.99 43.81 -83.05
C LYS A 353 -10.86 43.72 -84.57
N GLU A 354 -11.20 42.58 -85.16
CA GLU A 354 -11.21 42.37 -86.62
C GLU A 354 -12.16 43.37 -87.30
N LEU A 355 -13.39 43.52 -86.81
CA LEU A 355 -14.37 44.47 -87.34
C LEU A 355 -13.92 45.93 -87.16
N SER A 356 -13.33 46.28 -86.02
CA SER A 356 -12.75 47.60 -85.79
C SER A 356 -11.59 47.88 -86.74
N GLN A 357 -10.75 46.88 -87.02
CA GLN A 357 -9.64 46.97 -87.95
C GLN A 357 -10.15 47.12 -89.40
N GLU A 358 -11.19 46.38 -89.78
CA GLU A 358 -11.85 46.52 -91.08
C GLU A 358 -12.41 47.93 -91.29
N ILE A 359 -13.14 48.46 -90.30
CA ILE A 359 -13.63 49.85 -90.33
C ILE A 359 -12.46 50.83 -90.44
N TYR A 360 -11.38 50.62 -89.69
CA TYR A 360 -10.20 51.48 -89.75
C TYR A 360 -9.56 51.49 -91.15
N CYS A 361 -9.39 50.31 -91.77
CA CYS A 361 -8.93 50.20 -93.16
C CYS A 361 -9.88 50.87 -94.15
N ARG A 362 -11.20 50.73 -93.97
CA ARG A 362 -12.23 51.36 -94.83
C ARG A 362 -12.21 52.89 -94.71
N LEU A 363 -12.06 53.41 -93.48
CA LEU A 363 -11.92 54.84 -93.22
C LEU A 363 -10.62 55.41 -93.78
N GLN A 364 -9.52 54.63 -93.79
CA GLN A 364 -8.30 55.02 -94.49
C GLN A 364 -8.45 54.98 -96.02
N GLY A 365 -9.30 54.09 -96.56
CA GLY A 365 -9.63 54.03 -97.99
C GLY A 365 -10.54 55.17 -98.48
N SER A 366 -11.40 55.71 -97.61
CA SER A 366 -12.17 56.93 -97.89
C SER A 366 -11.31 58.17 -97.70
N ARG A 367 -10.82 58.72 -98.80
CA ARG A 367 -10.05 59.96 -98.91
C ARG A 367 -10.86 61.19 -98.44
N HIS A 368 -11.04 61.37 -97.13
CA HIS A 368 -11.21 62.65 -96.41
C HIS A 368 -11.11 62.39 -94.89
N VAL A 369 -9.88 62.11 -94.44
CA VAL A 369 -9.56 62.13 -93.01
C VAL A 369 -9.54 63.59 -92.58
N TYR A 370 -10.63 64.09 -91.99
CA TYR A 370 -10.50 65.24 -91.10
C TYR A 370 -9.50 64.81 -90.03
N LYS A 371 -8.28 65.39 -90.06
CA LYS A 371 -7.30 65.12 -89.01
C LYS A 371 -8.01 65.41 -87.70
N TYR A 372 -8.00 64.45 -86.78
CA TYR A 372 -8.58 64.59 -85.44
C TYR A 372 -8.18 65.93 -84.80
N GLU A 373 -6.95 66.37 -85.06
CA GLU A 373 -6.40 67.67 -84.68
C GLU A 373 -7.15 68.89 -85.23
N GLU A 374 -7.66 68.87 -86.46
CA GLU A 374 -8.42 69.98 -87.06
C GLU A 374 -9.82 70.09 -86.46
N VAL A 375 -10.49 68.95 -86.22
CA VAL A 375 -11.80 68.92 -85.56
C VAL A 375 -11.67 69.35 -84.10
N LYS A 376 -10.64 68.85 -83.40
CA LYS A 376 -10.33 69.25 -82.03
C LYS A 376 -10.03 70.76 -81.94
N LYS A 377 -9.23 71.31 -82.86
CA LYS A 377 -8.97 72.77 -82.92
C LYS A 377 -10.26 73.57 -83.15
N LYS A 378 -11.14 73.14 -84.05
CA LYS A 378 -12.43 73.81 -84.29
C LYS A 378 -13.35 73.72 -83.07
N MET A 379 -13.45 72.55 -82.43
CA MET A 379 -14.25 72.35 -81.22
C MET A 379 -13.74 73.22 -80.07
N GLN A 380 -12.42 73.31 -79.90
CA GLN A 380 -11.81 74.13 -78.85
C GLN A 380 -11.97 75.63 -79.13
N SER A 381 -11.89 76.05 -80.40
CA SER A 381 -12.22 77.42 -80.80
C SER A 381 -13.69 77.76 -80.50
N LEU A 382 -14.61 76.82 -80.72
CA LEU A 382 -16.03 77.01 -80.45
C LEU A 382 -16.30 77.07 -78.94
N TYR A 383 -15.69 76.16 -78.16
CA TYR A 383 -15.73 76.18 -76.70
C TYR A 383 -15.29 77.55 -76.16
N ASN A 384 -14.14 78.04 -76.61
CA ASN A 384 -13.60 79.33 -76.16
C ASN A 384 -14.51 80.52 -76.55
N ALA A 385 -15.14 80.49 -77.73
CA ALA A 385 -16.06 81.53 -78.16
C ALA A 385 -17.37 81.53 -77.35
N VAL A 386 -17.89 80.35 -77.01
CA VAL A 386 -19.08 80.22 -76.15
C VAL A 386 -18.75 80.63 -74.72
N SER A 387 -17.60 80.22 -74.19
CA SER A 387 -17.14 80.62 -72.86
C SER A 387 -16.93 82.13 -72.76
N SER A 388 -16.39 82.79 -73.79
CA SER A 388 -16.23 84.25 -73.76
C SER A 388 -17.57 84.99 -73.82
N ALA A 389 -18.53 84.51 -74.62
CA ALA A 389 -19.89 85.04 -74.67
C ALA A 389 -20.61 84.87 -73.32
N HIS A 390 -20.50 83.69 -72.70
CA HIS A 390 -21.06 83.41 -71.37
C HIS A 390 -20.46 84.33 -70.28
N LEU A 391 -19.13 84.55 -70.33
CA LEU A 391 -18.45 85.46 -69.40
C LEU A 391 -18.89 86.92 -69.57
N SER A 392 -19.20 87.34 -70.80
CA SER A 392 -19.64 88.71 -71.09
C SER A 392 -21.09 89.00 -70.69
N LEU A 393 -21.95 87.97 -70.64
CA LEU A 393 -23.38 88.11 -70.34
C LEU A 393 -23.70 87.80 -68.88
N SER A 394 -22.91 86.97 -68.20
CA SER A 394 -23.16 86.61 -66.81
C SER A 394 -22.70 87.71 -65.85
N THR A 395 -23.66 88.41 -65.24
CA THR A 395 -23.42 89.28 -64.08
C THR A 395 -23.35 88.48 -62.75
N ASN A 396 -23.46 87.15 -62.81
CA ASN A 396 -23.47 86.27 -61.64
C ASN A 396 -22.15 85.48 -61.53
N TYR A 397 -21.32 85.86 -60.55
CA TYR A 397 -20.03 85.23 -60.23
C TYR A 397 -20.11 83.75 -59.77
N LYS A 398 -21.30 83.15 -59.66
CA LYS A 398 -21.50 81.79 -59.09
C LYS A 398 -21.57 80.64 -60.10
N ALA A 399 -21.56 80.89 -61.41
CA ALA A 399 -21.63 79.83 -62.44
C ALA A 399 -20.27 79.49 -63.09
N GLN A 400 -19.15 79.82 -62.44
CA GLN A 400 -17.83 79.83 -63.07
C GLN A 400 -17.00 78.53 -62.96
N SER A 401 -17.51 77.42 -62.41
CA SER A 401 -16.61 76.28 -62.14
C SER A 401 -16.87 74.91 -62.76
N THR A 402 -18.01 74.56 -63.36
CA THR A 402 -18.14 73.26 -64.08
C THR A 402 -19.34 73.22 -65.04
N SER A 403 -19.41 74.16 -66.00
CA SER A 403 -20.53 74.20 -66.94
C SER A 403 -20.14 73.62 -68.30
N ASN A 404 -20.78 72.51 -68.69
CA ASN A 404 -20.70 71.91 -70.04
C ASN A 404 -21.05 72.99 -71.11
N ILE A 405 -20.53 72.89 -72.34
CA ILE A 405 -20.83 73.85 -73.44
C ILE A 405 -22.35 74.06 -73.57
N PHE A 406 -23.11 72.98 -73.46
CA PHE A 406 -24.57 73.03 -73.56
C PHE A 406 -25.21 73.82 -72.41
N HIS A 407 -24.69 73.72 -71.20
CA HIS A 407 -25.17 74.50 -70.06
C HIS A 407 -24.80 75.99 -70.21
N MET A 408 -23.58 76.30 -70.67
CA MET A 408 -23.20 77.69 -70.99
C MET A 408 -24.10 78.30 -72.07
N LEU A 409 -24.48 77.54 -73.11
CA LEU A 409 -25.39 78.00 -74.15
C LEU A 409 -26.81 78.23 -73.62
N ALA A 410 -27.34 77.32 -72.81
CA ALA A 410 -28.66 77.47 -72.21
C ALA A 410 -28.75 78.67 -71.26
N ASP A 411 -27.68 78.97 -70.52
CA ASP A 411 -27.62 80.16 -69.66
C ASP A 411 -27.52 81.46 -70.48
N ILE A 412 -26.75 81.46 -71.58
CA ILE A 412 -26.74 82.57 -72.54
C ILE A 412 -28.15 82.81 -73.09
N GLU A 413 -28.85 81.75 -73.48
CA GLU A 413 -30.21 81.84 -74.04
C GLU A 413 -31.19 82.45 -73.04
N ARG A 414 -31.15 82.02 -71.77
CA ARG A 414 -31.99 82.59 -70.71
C ARG A 414 -31.71 84.08 -70.48
N GLU A 415 -30.44 84.48 -70.41
CA GLU A 415 -30.09 85.90 -70.23
C GLU A 415 -30.47 86.76 -71.45
N LEU A 416 -30.38 86.21 -72.66
CA LEU A 416 -30.88 86.87 -73.86
C LEU A 416 -32.40 87.07 -73.80
N GLU A 417 -33.14 86.10 -73.29
CA GLU A 417 -34.59 86.20 -73.14
C GLU A 417 -35.01 87.27 -72.11
N ILE A 418 -34.35 87.29 -70.94
CA ILE A 418 -34.58 88.32 -69.91
C ILE A 418 -34.23 89.72 -70.42
N THR A 419 -33.12 89.86 -71.14
CA THR A 419 -32.72 91.16 -71.71
C THR A 419 -33.66 91.61 -72.82
N LEU A 420 -34.19 90.69 -73.63
CA LEU A 420 -35.22 90.99 -74.64
C LEU A 420 -36.55 91.41 -74.00
N GLU A 421 -36.98 90.77 -72.91
CA GLU A 421 -38.17 91.21 -72.15
C GLU A 421 -37.98 92.62 -71.56
N ARG A 422 -36.82 92.90 -70.96
CA ARG A 422 -36.49 94.25 -70.46
C ARG A 422 -36.48 95.29 -71.57
N LEU A 423 -35.97 94.95 -72.76
CA LEU A 423 -36.01 95.81 -73.93
C LEU A 423 -37.45 96.03 -74.46
N GLY A 424 -38.34 95.05 -74.31
CA GLY A 424 -39.75 95.14 -74.68
C GLY A 424 -40.55 96.17 -73.86
N CYS A 425 -40.13 96.44 -72.62
CA CYS A 425 -40.78 97.39 -71.71
C CYS A 425 -40.33 98.86 -71.89
N LEU A 426 -39.33 99.13 -72.73
CA LEU A 426 -38.82 100.49 -72.96
C LEU A 426 -39.70 101.28 -73.97
N PRO A 427 -39.86 102.61 -73.82
CA PRO A 427 -40.62 103.42 -74.76
C PRO A 427 -40.07 103.33 -76.20
N LYS A 428 -40.95 103.02 -77.16
CA LYS A 428 -40.61 102.78 -78.59
C LYS A 428 -39.82 103.93 -79.26
N GLU A 429 -39.99 105.16 -78.77
CA GLU A 429 -39.25 106.35 -79.23
C GLU A 429 -37.76 106.35 -78.84
N ARG A 430 -37.43 105.92 -77.61
CA ARG A 430 -36.02 105.75 -77.18
C ARG A 430 -35.37 104.60 -77.96
N LEU A 431 -36.11 103.51 -78.12
CA LEU A 431 -35.64 102.33 -78.87
C LEU A 431 -35.30 102.67 -80.33
N ARG A 432 -36.10 103.51 -81.01
CA ARG A 432 -35.81 103.97 -82.39
C ARG A 432 -34.57 104.86 -82.49
N LYS A 433 -34.31 105.72 -81.51
CA LYS A 433 -33.12 106.59 -81.49
C LYS A 433 -31.84 105.78 -81.25
N GLU A 434 -31.87 104.86 -80.28
CA GLU A 434 -30.76 103.94 -80.04
C GLU A 434 -30.56 102.95 -81.19
N ALA A 435 -31.62 102.40 -81.79
CA ALA A 435 -31.50 101.54 -82.97
C ALA A 435 -30.85 102.26 -84.16
N LYS A 436 -31.17 103.55 -84.39
CA LYS A 436 -30.48 104.37 -85.40
C LYS A 436 -29.01 104.59 -85.04
N ALA A 437 -28.67 104.80 -83.76
CA ALA A 437 -27.31 104.95 -83.29
C ALA A 437 -26.48 103.65 -83.44
N PHE A 438 -27.02 102.50 -83.00
CA PHE A 438 -26.40 101.19 -83.20
C PHE A 438 -26.29 100.82 -84.67
N ALA A 439 -27.27 101.14 -85.52
CA ALA A 439 -27.18 100.93 -86.96
C ALA A 439 -26.06 101.77 -87.59
N LYS A 440 -25.85 103.01 -87.11
CA LYS A 440 -24.73 103.86 -87.52
C LYS A 440 -23.38 103.26 -87.07
N GLN A 441 -23.28 102.84 -85.81
CA GLN A 441 -22.06 102.23 -85.24
C GLN A 441 -21.71 100.89 -85.90
N ARG A 442 -22.71 100.05 -86.24
CA ARG A 442 -22.50 98.80 -86.97
C ARG A 442 -21.98 99.04 -88.39
N ARG A 443 -22.49 100.05 -89.09
CA ARG A 443 -21.97 100.47 -90.41
C ARG A 443 -20.52 100.95 -90.30
N GLU A 444 -20.19 101.69 -89.25
CA GLU A 444 -18.84 102.21 -89.01
C GLU A 444 -17.84 101.11 -88.64
N ASN A 445 -18.21 100.18 -87.76
CA ASN A 445 -17.40 99.01 -87.44
C ASN A 445 -17.22 98.08 -88.64
N ASN A 446 -18.24 97.89 -89.48
CA ASN A 446 -18.08 97.15 -90.74
C ASN A 446 -17.14 97.86 -91.71
N ARG A 447 -17.17 99.20 -91.80
CA ARG A 447 -16.19 99.97 -92.58
C ARG A 447 -14.77 99.80 -92.04
N LYS A 448 -14.59 99.86 -90.70
CA LYS A 448 -13.29 99.63 -90.04
C LYS A 448 -12.76 98.21 -90.28
N LYS A 449 -13.56 97.18 -90.05
CA LYS A 449 -13.19 95.78 -90.33
C LYS A 449 -12.85 95.56 -91.81
N LYS A 450 -13.61 96.14 -92.75
CA LYS A 450 -13.30 96.04 -94.19
C LYS A 450 -12.00 96.77 -94.54
N ASN A 451 -11.69 97.89 -93.87
CA ASN A 451 -10.42 98.59 -94.03
C ASN A 451 -9.25 97.82 -93.41
N GLU A 452 -9.42 97.21 -92.24
CA GLU A 452 -8.44 96.32 -91.60
C GLU A 452 -8.18 95.06 -92.44
N GLU A 453 -9.22 94.44 -92.99
CA GLU A 453 -9.09 93.27 -93.84
C GLU A 453 -8.39 93.62 -95.18
N LYS A 454 -8.65 94.81 -95.72
CA LYS A 454 -7.92 95.36 -96.87
C LYS A 454 -6.46 95.69 -96.54
N SER A 455 -6.15 96.23 -95.36
CA SER A 455 -4.77 96.51 -94.97
C SER A 455 -3.99 95.23 -94.65
N LEU A 456 -4.64 94.20 -94.08
CA LEU A 456 -4.04 92.88 -93.89
C LEU A 456 -3.77 92.16 -95.22
N LYS A 457 -4.65 92.32 -96.22
CA LYS A 457 -4.45 91.82 -97.59
C LYS A 457 -3.41 92.62 -98.41
N ARG A 458 -3.01 93.82 -97.95
CA ARG A 458 -1.91 94.61 -98.56
C ARG A 458 -0.56 94.42 -97.85
N ARG A 459 -0.53 93.74 -96.70
CA ARG A 459 0.67 93.41 -95.90
C ARG A 459 1.11 91.94 -96.03
N LYS A 460 0.37 91.14 -96.78
CA LYS A 460 0.75 89.81 -97.29
C LYS A 460 0.92 89.92 -98.78
#